data_AF-A0A7Z9JI89-F1
#
_entry.id   AF-A0A7Z9JI89-F1
#
_cell.length_a   1.000
_cell.length_b   1.000
_cell.length_c   1.000
_cell.angle_alpha   90.00
_cell.angle_beta   90.00
_cell.angle_gamma   90.00
#
_symmetry.space_group_name_H-M   'P 1'
#
loop_
_entity.id
_entity.type
_entity.pdbx_description
1 polymer ?
#
loop_
_entity_poly.entity_id
_entity_poly.type
_entity_poly.pdbx_seq_one_letter_code
_entity_poly.pdbx_strand_id
1 'polypeptide(L)'
;MSTEPEDLKPKKPSNRAPEGIRTFTVCRQGDETGVSGEGVVIEGATFATGHTVIHWLTPAPRGSIAFFDAFDDFLKIHIKPHPTNRTIITFEDGEQTTYDGG
;
A
#
# COMPACT_ATOMS: atom_id res chain seq x y z
N MET A 1 37.55 -6.76 -2.24
CA MET A 1 36.45 -7.71 -1.95
C MET A 1 35.32 -7.38 -2.91
N SER A 2 34.82 -8.36 -3.64
CA SER A 2 33.74 -8.18 -4.62
C SER A 2 32.41 -8.36 -3.92
N THR A 3 31.47 -7.43 -4.12
CA THR A 3 30.13 -7.49 -3.54
C THR A 3 29.35 -8.66 -4.14
N GLU A 4 28.84 -9.56 -3.32
CA GLU A 4 28.09 -10.74 -3.80
C GLU A 4 26.63 -10.37 -4.11
N PRO A 5 25.92 -11.10 -4.99
CA PRO A 5 24.52 -10.81 -5.32
C PRO A 5 23.58 -10.81 -4.11
N GLU A 6 23.92 -11.59 -3.07
CA GLU A 6 23.20 -11.64 -1.79
C GLU A 6 23.33 -10.33 -0.99
N ASP A 7 24.43 -9.59 -1.18
CA ASP A 7 24.66 -8.30 -0.53
C ASP A 7 23.81 -7.17 -1.10
N LEU A 8 23.26 -7.37 -2.30
CA LEU A 8 22.41 -6.42 -3.00
C LEU A 8 20.93 -6.55 -2.61
N LYS A 9 20.55 -7.64 -1.93
CA LYS A 9 19.19 -7.81 -1.40
C LYS A 9 18.99 -6.83 -0.23
N PRO A 10 17.82 -6.18 -0.11
CA PRO A 10 17.52 -5.32 1.04
C PRO A 10 17.73 -6.09 2.35
N LYS A 11 18.74 -5.70 3.14
CA LYS A 11 18.99 -6.27 4.47
C LYS A 11 18.18 -5.49 5.48
N LYS A 12 17.68 -6.16 6.54
CA LYS A 12 17.05 -5.49 7.69
C LYS A 12 17.96 -4.34 8.16
N PRO A 13 17.50 -3.07 8.11
CA PRO A 13 18.27 -1.96 8.63
C PRO A 13 18.58 -2.19 10.11
N SER A 14 19.85 -2.04 10.49
CA SER A 14 20.28 -2.13 11.89
C SER A 14 19.61 -1.05 12.73
N ASN A 15 19.03 -1.44 13.88
CA ASN A 15 18.46 -0.65 15.00
C ASN A 15 17.53 0.56 14.72
N ARG A 16 17.40 1.04 13.48
CA ARG A 16 16.63 2.24 13.09
C ARG A 16 15.39 1.91 12.25
N ALA A 17 15.32 0.70 11.68
CA ALA A 17 14.21 0.27 10.85
C ALA A 17 14.09 -1.28 10.86
N PRO A 18 13.68 -1.88 11.99
CA PRO A 18 13.73 -3.34 12.21
C PRO A 18 12.86 -4.19 11.26
N GLU A 19 11.84 -3.60 10.65
CA GLU A 19 10.90 -4.30 9.76
C GLU A 19 11.07 -3.94 8.27
N GLY A 20 11.96 -3.00 7.92
CA GLY A 20 12.21 -2.62 6.53
C GLY A 20 11.04 -1.88 5.86
N ILE A 21 11.08 -1.81 4.52
CA ILE A 21 9.96 -1.28 3.71
C ILE A 21 9.02 -2.45 3.43
N ARG A 22 7.71 -2.24 3.62
CA ARG A 22 6.68 -3.21 3.21
C ARG A 22 5.91 -2.66 2.03
N THR A 23 5.80 -3.42 0.95
CA THR A 23 4.93 -3.08 -0.18
C THR A 23 3.55 -3.73 -0.02
N PHE A 24 2.55 -3.09 -0.62
CA PHE A 24 1.17 -3.56 -0.59
C PHE A 24 0.41 -3.17 -1.86
N THR A 25 -0.68 -3.88 -2.13
CA THR A 25 -1.66 -3.53 -3.14
C THR A 25 -3.04 -3.36 -2.50
N VAL A 26 -3.89 -2.56 -3.13
CA VAL A 26 -5.26 -2.33 -2.69
C VAL A 26 -6.21 -2.78 -3.78
N CYS A 27 -7.03 -3.77 -3.44
CA CYS A 27 -8.08 -4.28 -4.29
C CYS A 27 -9.45 -3.79 -3.79
N ARG A 28 -10.27 -3.20 -4.66
CA ARG A 28 -11.65 -2.84 -4.35
C ARG A 28 -12.61 -3.84 -4.99
N GLN A 29 -13.56 -4.34 -4.21
CA GLN A 29 -14.62 -5.23 -4.68
C GLN A 29 -15.91 -4.47 -5.03
N GLY A 30 -15.89 -3.14 -4.90
CA GLY A 30 -16.95 -2.23 -5.32
C GLY A 30 -16.39 -0.83 -5.49
N ASP A 31 -17.07 0.01 -6.26
CA ASP A 31 -16.72 1.41 -6.46
C ASP A 31 -17.92 2.32 -6.20
N GLU A 32 -18.04 2.78 -4.95
CA GLU A 32 -19.12 3.65 -4.46
C GLU A 32 -19.26 4.94 -5.27
N THR A 33 -18.14 5.48 -5.73
CA THR A 33 -18.09 6.80 -6.39
C THR A 33 -18.09 6.71 -7.92
N GLY A 34 -17.79 5.54 -8.48
CA GLY A 34 -17.58 5.35 -9.92
C GLY A 34 -16.28 5.97 -10.47
N VAL A 35 -15.40 6.48 -9.60
CA VAL A 35 -14.14 7.15 -9.99
C VAL A 35 -12.96 6.18 -10.01
N SER A 36 -12.94 5.24 -9.06
CA SER A 36 -11.77 4.45 -8.70
C SER A 36 -11.63 3.17 -9.51
N GLY A 37 -12.75 2.64 -9.99
CA GLY A 37 -12.85 1.29 -10.51
C GLY A 37 -12.77 0.21 -9.43
N GLU A 38 -12.85 -1.03 -9.90
CA GLU A 38 -12.76 -2.26 -9.12
C GLU A 38 -11.47 -3.04 -9.48
N GLY A 39 -11.13 -4.04 -8.68
CA GLY A 39 -9.87 -4.77 -8.81
C GLY A 39 -8.72 -4.04 -8.13
N VAL A 40 -7.48 -4.33 -8.53
CA VAL A 40 -6.28 -3.66 -7.97
C VAL A 40 -6.19 -2.24 -8.50
N VAL A 41 -6.41 -1.27 -7.62
CA VAL A 41 -6.50 0.16 -7.96
C VAL A 41 -5.34 0.98 -7.39
N ILE A 42 -4.59 0.44 -6.43
CA ILE A 42 -3.42 1.10 -5.85
C ILE A 42 -2.29 0.08 -5.66
N GLU A 43 -1.07 0.52 -5.93
CA GLU A 43 0.17 -0.05 -5.39
C GLU A 43 0.79 0.94 -4.38
N GLY A 44 1.44 0.45 -3.34
CA GLY A 44 2.01 1.30 -2.30
C GLY A 44 3.16 0.66 -1.54
N ALA A 45 3.90 1.52 -0.82
CA ALA A 45 4.98 1.11 0.05
C ALA A 45 4.95 1.92 1.35
N THR A 46 5.12 1.23 2.47
CA THR A 46 5.26 1.83 3.80
C THR A 46 6.69 1.64 4.27
N PHE A 47 7.37 2.75 4.55
CA PHE A 47 8.70 2.75 5.14
C PHE A 47 8.63 2.31 6.61
N ALA A 48 9.74 1.78 7.14
CA ALA A 48 9.85 1.41 8.55
C ALA A 48 9.57 2.56 9.55
N THR A 49 9.62 3.81 9.09
CA THR A 49 9.27 5.01 9.88
C THR A 49 7.76 5.27 9.93
N GLY A 50 6.95 4.45 9.26
CA GLY A 50 5.50 4.61 9.13
C GLY A 50 5.05 5.44 7.93
N HIS A 51 5.96 6.21 7.30
CA HIS A 51 5.62 7.01 6.11
C HIS A 51 5.15 6.08 4.99
N THR A 52 4.14 6.49 4.24
CA THR A 52 3.53 5.68 3.19
C THR A 52 3.45 6.47 1.90
N VAL A 53 3.86 5.83 0.81
CA VAL A 53 3.61 6.31 -0.56
C VAL A 53 2.61 5.37 -1.23
N ILE A 54 1.68 5.94 -1.99
CA ILE A 54 0.76 5.19 -2.84
C ILE A 54 0.80 5.72 -4.26
N HIS A 55 0.51 4.85 -5.22
CA HIS A 55 0.24 5.17 -6.60
C HIS A 55 -1.13 4.60 -6.97
N TRP A 56 -2.07 5.48 -7.31
CA TRP A 56 -3.32 5.09 -7.93
C TRP A 56 -3.06 4.61 -9.35
N LEU A 57 -3.55 3.43 -9.69
CA LEU A 57 -3.45 2.85 -11.03
C LEU A 57 -4.58 3.33 -11.96
N THR A 58 -5.62 3.94 -11.39
CA THR A 58 -6.79 4.46 -12.09
C THR A 58 -6.93 5.98 -11.88
N PRO A 59 -7.43 6.73 -12.88
CA PRO A 59 -7.68 6.29 -14.26
C PRO A 59 -6.37 6.07 -15.04
N ALA A 60 -6.32 5.02 -15.85
CA ALA A 60 -5.22 4.80 -16.79
C ALA A 60 -5.21 5.93 -17.86
N PRO A 61 -4.03 6.34 -18.38
CA PRO A 61 -2.70 5.75 -18.21
C PRO A 61 -1.85 6.42 -17.11
N ARG A 62 -2.39 7.43 -16.41
CA ARG A 62 -1.68 8.20 -15.39
C ARG A 62 -2.60 8.45 -14.21
N GLY A 63 -2.52 7.59 -13.20
CA GLY A 63 -3.10 7.92 -11.90
C GLY A 63 -2.19 8.88 -11.12
N SER A 64 -2.44 9.02 -9.83
CA SER A 64 -1.78 9.97 -8.95
C SER A 64 -0.89 9.28 -7.92
N ILE A 65 0.16 9.97 -7.50
CA ILE A 65 1.02 9.55 -6.39
C ILE A 65 0.73 10.44 -5.19
N ALA A 66 0.58 9.84 -4.02
CA ALA A 66 0.37 10.56 -2.76
C ALA A 66 1.31 10.04 -1.67
N PHE A 67 1.67 10.94 -0.75
CA PHE A 67 2.54 10.68 0.39
C PHE A 67 1.78 10.96 1.68
N PHE A 68 1.97 10.10 2.68
CA PHE A 68 1.36 10.19 3.99
C PHE A 68 2.42 10.00 5.07
N ASP A 69 2.26 10.72 6.19
CA ASP A 69 3.16 10.60 7.34
C ASP A 69 3.02 9.23 8.03
N ALA A 70 1.81 8.65 7.96
CA ALA A 70 1.50 7.33 8.49
C ALA A 70 0.57 6.52 7.56
N PHE A 71 0.72 5.19 7.55
CA PHE A 71 -0.21 4.28 6.87
C PHE A 71 -1.66 4.45 7.32
N ASP A 72 -1.92 4.74 8.60
CA ASP A 72 -3.28 4.95 9.11
C ASP A 72 -3.94 6.23 8.57
N ASP A 73 -3.16 7.24 8.17
CA ASP A 73 -3.71 8.42 7.52
C ASP A 73 -4.24 8.09 6.12
N PHE A 74 -3.49 7.28 5.36
CA PHE A 74 -3.97 6.69 4.11
C PHE A 74 -5.29 5.92 4.33
N LEU A 75 -5.36 5.07 5.36
CA LEU A 75 -6.59 4.32 5.67
C LEU A 75 -7.76 5.24 6.00
N LYS A 76 -7.55 6.24 6.86
CA LYS A 76 -8.58 7.20 7.28
C LYS A 76 -9.13 8.05 6.15
N ILE A 77 -8.31 8.36 5.14
CA ILE A 77 -8.71 9.24 4.05
C ILE A 77 -9.31 8.44 2.89
N HIS A 78 -8.74 7.28 2.54
CA HIS A 78 -9.06 6.60 1.29
C HIS A 78 -9.72 5.23 1.42
N ILE A 79 -9.74 4.62 2.62
CA ILE A 79 -10.30 3.29 2.82
C ILE A 79 -11.53 3.35 3.73
N LYS A 80 -11.34 3.77 4.98
CA LYS A 80 -12.38 3.80 6.02
C LYS A 80 -13.62 4.63 5.65
N PRO A 81 -13.52 5.75 4.92
CA PRO A 81 -14.71 6.52 4.50
C PRO A 81 -15.56 5.83 3.41
N HIS A 82 -15.07 4.77 2.78
CA HIS A 82 -15.72 4.08 1.67
C HIS A 82 -15.98 2.60 1.97
N PRO A 83 -16.80 2.29 3.00
CA PRO A 83 -17.00 0.92 3.48
C PRO A 83 -17.58 -0.01 2.41
N THR A 84 -18.42 0.50 1.51
CA THR A 84 -19.07 -0.30 0.46
C THR A 84 -18.12 -0.72 -0.65
N ASN A 85 -16.91 -0.14 -0.71
CA ASN A 85 -15.88 -0.59 -1.65
C ASN A 85 -15.33 -1.98 -1.32
N ARG A 86 -15.58 -2.49 -0.09
CA ARG A 86 -15.14 -3.81 0.37
C ARG A 86 -13.67 -4.03 0.03
N THR A 87 -12.84 -3.16 0.59
CA THR A 87 -11.43 -3.04 0.22
C THR A 87 -10.62 -4.17 0.84
N ILE A 88 -9.70 -4.75 0.07
CA ILE A 88 -8.73 -5.74 0.52
C ILE A 88 -7.33 -5.16 0.30
N ILE A 89 -6.57 -5.00 1.38
CA ILE A 89 -5.15 -4.65 1.30
C ILE A 89 -4.34 -5.94 1.43
N THR A 90 -3.44 -6.19 0.48
CA THR A 90 -2.54 -7.36 0.48
C THR A 90 -1.10 -6.89 0.51
N PHE A 91 -0.33 -7.31 1.53
CA PHE A 91 1.10 -7.05 1.65
C PHE A 91 1.93 -8.09 0.87
N GLU A 92 3.19 -7.77 0.62
CA GLU A 92 4.13 -8.63 -0.13
C GLU A 92 4.37 -10.02 0.45
N ASP A 93 4.16 -10.18 1.76
CA ASP A 93 4.25 -11.46 2.47
C ASP A 93 2.94 -12.28 2.41
N GLY A 94 1.91 -11.75 1.76
CA GLY A 94 0.60 -12.36 1.67
C GLY A 94 -0.33 -12.04 2.84
N GLU A 95 0.10 -11.24 3.84
CA GLU A 95 -0.80 -10.73 4.87
C GLU A 95 -1.92 -9.90 4.22
N GLN A 96 -3.17 -10.17 4.63
CA GLN A 96 -4.33 -9.46 4.13
C GLN A 96 -5.11 -8.80 5.26
N THR A 97 -5.59 -7.59 4.98
CA THR A 97 -6.59 -6.90 5.80
C THR A 97 -7.78 -6.52 4.94
N THR A 98 -8.97 -6.93 5.37
CA THR A 98 -10.23 -6.65 4.68
C THR A 98 -10.99 -5.54 5.42
N TYR A 99 -11.60 -4.64 4.66
CA TYR A 99 -12.43 -3.54 5.11
C TYR A 99 -13.78 -3.62 4.41
N ASP A 100 -14.75 -4.25 5.07
CA ASP A 100 -16.06 -4.64 4.55
C ASP A 100 -17.24 -3.90 5.20
N GLY A 101 -16.97 -2.80 5.90
CA GLY A 101 -17.98 -1.81 6.28
C GLY A 101 -18.77 -2.08 7.55
N GLY A 102 -18.61 -3.26 8.18
CA GLY A 102 -19.31 -3.61 9.42
C GLY A 102 -20.77 -3.97 9.21
#